data_AF-A0A7X0XU88-F1
#
_entry.id   AF-A0A7X0XU88-F1
#
_cell.length_a   1.000
_cell.length_b   1.000
_cell.length_c   1.000
_cell.angle_alpha   90.00
_cell.angle_beta   90.00
_cell.angle_gamma   90.00
#
_symmetry.space_group_name_H-M   'P 1'
#
loop_
_entity.id
_entity.type
_entity.pdbx_description
1 polymer ?
#
loop_
_entity_poly.entity_id
_entity_poly.type
_entity_poly.pdbx_seq_one_letter_code
_entity_poly.pdbx_strand_id
1 'polypeptide(L)'
;YPMVTFTGVECHNEWEITFEEIHRNGAIAYAIYNYTNYTGDDSYLKTDGIEVLTEITRFWADRVHLSDRLDKYMIHGVTGPNEYDNNVSNNWYTNYIAAWTIRYTLENLDAEAKKRLGVTEYEIAKWEDIEHRMYYPFDEKWQIFVQHDTFLDKELRSTDTLKPEDMPIDQNWSWDKILRSCFIKQADVLQGLY
;
A
#
# COMPACT_ATOMS: atom_id res chain seq x y z
N TYR A 1 -3.73 6.40 -9.09
CA TYR A 1 -4.51 5.53 -9.99
C TYR A 1 -5.87 5.20 -9.38
N PRO A 2 -6.93 5.15 -10.22
CA PRO A 2 -8.26 4.73 -9.80
C PRO A 2 -8.33 3.22 -9.49
N MET A 3 -9.33 2.80 -8.73
CA MET A 3 -9.65 1.39 -8.51
C MET A 3 -10.30 0.77 -9.75
N VAL A 4 -11.27 1.48 -10.34
CA VAL A 4 -11.97 1.04 -11.56
C VAL A 4 -11.93 2.15 -12.59
N THR A 5 -11.61 1.85 -13.85
CA THR A 5 -11.47 2.87 -14.88
C THR A 5 -11.58 2.32 -16.30
N PHE A 6 -12.06 3.16 -17.22
CA PHE A 6 -11.87 3.01 -18.67
C PHE A 6 -10.98 4.09 -19.27
N THR A 7 -11.00 5.32 -18.73
CA THR A 7 -10.36 6.52 -19.33
C THR A 7 -9.23 7.12 -18.50
N GLY A 8 -8.92 6.52 -17.35
CA GLY A 8 -8.04 7.06 -16.31
C GLY A 8 -8.79 7.73 -15.16
N VAL A 9 -10.10 7.96 -15.31
CA VAL A 9 -10.98 8.51 -14.27
C VAL A 9 -11.66 7.38 -13.49
N GLU A 10 -11.74 7.56 -12.17
CA GLU A 10 -12.38 6.62 -11.24
C GLU A 10 -13.84 6.33 -11.58
N CYS A 11 -14.24 5.07 -11.40
CA CYS A 11 -15.59 4.57 -11.61
C CYS A 11 -16.13 3.79 -10.40
N HIS A 12 -15.30 3.43 -9.41
CA HIS A 12 -15.73 2.81 -8.16
C HIS A 12 -16.43 3.83 -7.24
N ASN A 13 -17.45 3.40 -6.49
CA ASN A 13 -18.34 4.31 -5.75
C ASN A 13 -18.52 3.99 -4.25
N GLU A 14 -17.68 3.14 -3.67
CA GLU A 14 -17.64 2.89 -2.21
C GLU A 14 -16.38 3.55 -1.64
N TRP A 15 -16.53 4.44 -0.65
CA TRP A 15 -15.47 5.35 -0.20
C TRP A 15 -14.28 4.60 0.42
N GLU A 16 -14.58 3.50 1.13
CA GLU A 16 -13.64 2.56 1.73
C GLU A 16 -12.72 1.87 0.71
N ILE A 17 -13.08 1.87 -0.57
CA ILE A 17 -12.30 1.30 -1.65
C ILE A 17 -11.77 2.41 -2.56
N THR A 18 -12.68 3.25 -3.04
CA THR A 18 -12.41 4.34 -3.98
C THR A 18 -11.33 5.28 -3.46
N PHE A 19 -11.38 5.67 -2.20
CA PHE A 19 -10.42 6.62 -1.64
C PHE A 19 -9.31 5.96 -0.82
N GLU A 20 -9.58 4.79 -0.24
CA GLU A 20 -8.74 4.23 0.81
C GLU A 20 -7.93 3.01 0.37
N GLU A 21 -8.32 2.28 -0.69
CA GLU A 21 -7.58 1.11 -1.18
C GLU A 21 -6.37 1.48 -2.05
N ILE A 22 -5.49 2.31 -1.50
CA ILE A 22 -4.47 3.05 -2.25
C ILE A 22 -3.24 2.21 -2.60
N HIS A 23 -3.12 0.98 -2.07
CA HIS A 23 -2.03 0.05 -2.37
C HIS A 23 -1.91 -0.26 -3.88
N ARG A 24 -3.01 -0.11 -4.63
CA ARG A 24 -3.05 -0.20 -6.09
C ARG A 24 -2.06 0.72 -6.80
N ASN A 25 -1.71 1.87 -6.23
CA ASN A 25 -0.64 2.72 -6.79
C ASN A 25 0.72 2.01 -6.73
N GLY A 26 1.00 1.32 -5.62
CA GLY A 26 2.17 0.48 -5.46
C GLY A 26 2.18 -0.69 -6.44
N ALA A 27 1.02 -1.29 -6.74
CA ALA A 27 0.91 -2.36 -7.75
C ALA A 27 1.32 -1.88 -9.16
N ILE A 28 0.96 -0.65 -9.55
CA ILE A 28 1.40 -0.06 -10.82
C ILE A 28 2.92 0.14 -10.84
N ALA A 29 3.49 0.72 -9.78
CA ALA A 29 4.94 0.89 -9.66
C ALA A 29 5.68 -0.45 -9.71
N TYR A 30 5.15 -1.46 -9.01
CA TYR A 30 5.72 -2.80 -9.01
C TYR A 30 5.63 -3.49 -10.37
N ALA A 31 4.58 -3.25 -11.16
CA ALA A 31 4.49 -3.78 -12.51
C ALA A 31 5.61 -3.26 -13.42
N ILE A 32 6.00 -1.98 -13.27
CA ILE A 32 7.13 -1.38 -13.99
C ILE A 32 8.43 -2.09 -13.59
N TYR A 33 8.68 -2.22 -12.29
CA TYR A 33 9.83 -2.95 -11.78
C TYR A 33 9.88 -4.38 -12.29
N ASN A 34 8.78 -5.11 -12.16
CA ASN A 34 8.74 -6.53 -12.48
C ASN A 34 8.96 -6.76 -14.00
N TYR A 35 8.40 -5.90 -14.86
CA TYR A 35 8.67 -5.93 -16.29
C TYR A 35 10.17 -5.76 -16.58
N THR A 36 10.80 -4.72 -16.02
CA THR A 36 12.23 -4.43 -16.26
C THR A 36 13.11 -5.53 -15.67
N ASN A 37 12.83 -6.00 -14.46
CA ASN A 37 13.60 -7.04 -13.79
C ASN A 37 13.49 -8.40 -14.51
N TYR A 38 12.31 -8.74 -15.02
CA TYR A 38 12.09 -10.02 -15.71
C TYR A 38 12.66 -10.03 -17.13
N THR A 39 12.50 -8.94 -17.87
CA THR A 39 12.91 -8.88 -19.29
C THR A 39 14.36 -8.39 -19.48
N GLY A 40 14.89 -7.64 -18.51
CA GLY A 40 16.13 -6.88 -18.65
C GLY A 40 15.99 -5.62 -19.51
N ASP A 41 14.78 -5.30 -19.99
CA ASP A 41 14.49 -4.10 -20.77
C ASP A 41 14.16 -2.92 -19.85
N ASP A 42 15.09 -1.97 -19.76
CA ASP A 42 14.94 -0.73 -18.99
C ASP A 42 14.52 0.47 -19.85
N SER A 43 14.22 0.26 -21.15
CA SER A 43 13.86 1.35 -22.06
C SER A 43 12.60 2.08 -21.61
N TYR A 44 11.54 1.33 -21.25
CA TYR A 44 10.31 1.92 -20.70
C TYR A 44 10.56 2.61 -19.35
N LEU A 45 11.34 1.99 -18.46
CA LEU A 45 11.67 2.55 -17.16
C LEU A 45 12.34 3.92 -17.30
N LYS A 46 13.31 4.06 -18.21
CA LYS A 46 14.06 5.31 -18.40
C LYS A 46 13.26 6.42 -19.10
N THR A 47 12.18 6.09 -19.80
CA THR A 47 11.34 7.06 -20.51
C THR A 47 10.05 7.37 -19.76
N ASP A 48 8.97 6.64 -20.05
CA ASP A 48 7.63 6.89 -19.56
C ASP A 48 7.43 6.32 -18.14
N GLY A 49 8.09 5.20 -17.85
CA GLY A 49 8.01 4.52 -16.56
C GLY A 49 8.51 5.39 -15.40
N ILE A 50 9.60 6.13 -15.59
CA ILE A 50 10.10 7.05 -14.56
C ILE A 50 9.16 8.24 -14.35
N GLU A 51 8.40 8.68 -15.37
CA GLU A 51 7.36 9.70 -15.17
C GLU A 51 6.24 9.17 -14.28
N VAL A 52 5.78 7.93 -14.55
CA VAL A 52 4.76 7.26 -13.74
C VAL A 52 5.23 7.07 -12.30
N LEU A 53 6.45 6.56 -12.10
CA LEU A 53 7.03 6.35 -10.77
C LEU A 53 7.18 7.66 -9.98
N THR A 54 7.58 8.74 -10.66
CA THR A 54 7.71 10.07 -10.06
C THR A 54 6.36 10.59 -9.55
N GLU A 55 5.30 10.49 -10.36
CA GLU A 55 3.97 10.96 -9.95
C GLU A 55 3.35 10.07 -8.85
N ILE A 56 3.57 8.76 -8.88
CA ILE A 56 3.16 7.87 -7.78
C ILE A 56 3.92 8.23 -6.48
N THR A 57 5.21 8.52 -6.58
CA THR A 57 6.04 8.93 -5.43
C THR A 57 5.59 10.27 -4.87
N ARG A 58 5.22 11.25 -5.71
CA ARG A 58 4.59 12.51 -5.29
C ARG A 58 3.28 12.27 -4.54
N PHE A 59 2.43 11.37 -5.04
CA PHE A 59 1.21 10.96 -4.33
C PHE A 59 1.53 10.39 -2.95
N TRP A 60 2.49 9.46 -2.84
CA TRP A 60 2.87 8.90 -1.54
C TRP A 60 3.41 9.94 -0.58
N ALA A 61 4.25 10.85 -1.08
CA ALA A 61 4.86 11.90 -0.28
C ALA A 61 3.85 12.89 0.31
N ASP A 62 2.74 13.12 -0.39
CA ASP A 62 1.62 13.95 0.08
C ASP A 62 0.64 13.17 0.97
N ARG A 63 0.47 11.86 0.72
CA ARG A 63 -0.52 11.02 1.42
C ARG A 63 -0.08 10.56 2.81
N VAL A 64 1.22 10.45 3.06
CA VAL A 64 1.79 10.14 4.38
C VAL A 64 1.66 11.34 5.33
N HIS A 65 1.70 11.09 6.63
CA HIS A 65 1.89 12.15 7.62
C HIS A 65 2.98 11.75 8.61
N LEU A 66 3.74 12.73 9.10
CA LEU A 66 4.72 12.51 10.16
C LEU A 66 4.00 12.51 11.50
N SER A 67 4.13 11.43 12.25
CA SER A 67 3.60 11.33 13.61
C SER A 67 4.62 11.83 14.61
N ASP A 68 4.39 13.00 15.19
CA ASP A 68 5.25 13.58 16.25
C ASP A 68 5.42 12.63 17.44
N ARG A 69 4.42 11.79 17.70
CA ARG A 69 4.44 10.82 18.81
C ARG A 69 5.47 9.72 18.61
N LEU A 70 5.64 9.25 17.38
CA LEU A 70 6.49 8.10 17.06
C LEU A 70 7.78 8.50 16.32
N ASP A 71 7.87 9.76 15.85
CA ASP A 71 8.91 10.22 14.93
C ASP A 71 9.02 9.33 13.68
N LYS A 72 7.84 8.95 13.15
CA LYS A 72 7.70 8.06 11.98
C LYS A 72 6.62 8.55 11.04
N TYR A 73 6.80 8.32 9.74
CA TYR A 73 5.76 8.50 8.75
C TYR A 73 4.75 7.35 8.85
N MET A 74 3.47 7.72 8.82
CA MET A 74 2.34 6.81 8.97
C MET A 74 1.34 7.05 7.85
N ILE A 75 0.56 6.02 7.53
CA ILE A 75 -0.54 6.10 6.56
C ILE A 75 -1.81 5.63 7.28
N HIS A 76 -2.69 6.57 7.59
CA HIS A 76 -3.99 6.30 8.24
C HIS A 76 -5.13 6.32 7.23
N GLY A 77 -6.24 5.66 7.54
CA GLY A 77 -7.47 5.68 6.75
C GLY A 77 -7.25 5.00 5.40
N VAL A 78 -6.88 3.72 5.45
CA VAL A 78 -6.63 2.90 4.26
C VAL A 78 -7.39 1.59 4.34
N THR A 79 -7.61 0.99 3.18
CA THR A 79 -8.01 -0.40 3.02
C THR A 79 -6.84 -1.13 2.38
N GLY A 80 -6.37 -2.21 3.01
CA GLY A 80 -5.34 -3.07 2.42
C GLY A 80 -5.93 -4.00 1.35
N PRO A 81 -5.12 -4.90 0.76
CA PRO A 81 -5.65 -5.99 -0.06
C PRO A 81 -6.72 -6.81 0.65
N ASN A 82 -6.67 -6.91 1.99
CA ASN A 82 -7.79 -7.43 2.76
C ASN A 82 -8.93 -6.41 2.84
N GLU A 83 -9.87 -6.47 1.91
CA GLU A 83 -11.05 -5.60 1.90
C GLU A 83 -12.03 -5.85 3.07
N TYR A 84 -11.81 -6.89 3.90
CA TYR A 84 -12.52 -7.08 5.16
C TYR A 84 -11.94 -6.27 6.33
N ASP A 85 -10.98 -5.40 6.09
CA ASP A 85 -10.52 -4.38 7.01
C ASP A 85 -10.57 -3.02 6.30
N ASN A 86 -11.46 -2.13 6.73
CA ASN A 86 -11.64 -0.81 6.13
C ASN A 86 -11.27 0.32 7.09
N ASN A 87 -10.81 1.45 6.56
CA ASN A 87 -10.40 2.62 7.31
C ASN A 87 -9.37 2.33 8.42
N VAL A 88 -8.50 1.33 8.19
CA VAL A 88 -7.47 0.96 9.15
C VAL A 88 -6.28 1.91 9.10
N SER A 89 -5.43 1.83 10.11
CA SER A 89 -4.20 2.61 10.19
C SER A 89 -2.98 1.71 10.02
N ASN A 90 -2.02 2.18 9.23
CA ASN A 90 -0.73 1.53 9.00
C ASN A 90 -0.87 0.10 8.53
N ASN A 91 -1.71 -0.13 7.51
CA ASN A 91 -1.71 -1.41 6.81
C ASN A 91 -0.27 -1.70 6.36
N TRP A 92 0.31 -2.81 6.83
CA TRP A 92 1.74 -3.08 6.66
C TRP A 92 2.12 -3.13 5.18
N TYR A 93 1.32 -3.79 4.35
CA TYR A 93 1.58 -3.87 2.92
C TYR A 93 1.53 -2.50 2.24
N THR A 94 0.55 -1.67 2.59
CA THR A 94 0.42 -0.30 2.05
C THR A 94 1.63 0.56 2.44
N ASN A 95 2.06 0.53 3.70
CA ASN A 95 3.25 1.27 4.14
C ASN A 95 4.51 0.76 3.43
N TYR A 96 4.66 -0.57 3.33
CA TYR A 96 5.76 -1.22 2.62
C TYR A 96 5.83 -0.81 1.15
N ILE A 97 4.74 -0.95 0.40
CA ILE A 97 4.75 -0.69 -1.03
C ILE A 97 4.90 0.81 -1.35
N ALA A 98 4.44 1.69 -0.45
CA ALA A 98 4.69 3.12 -0.55
C ALA A 98 6.20 3.45 -0.44
N ALA A 99 6.85 3.00 0.64
CA ALA A 99 8.29 3.23 0.82
C ALA A 99 9.14 2.52 -0.23
N TRP A 100 8.75 1.31 -0.65
CA TRP A 100 9.40 0.59 -1.74
C TRP A 100 9.31 1.36 -3.06
N THR A 101 8.15 1.95 -3.37
CA THR A 101 7.96 2.76 -4.59
C THR A 101 8.85 4.00 -4.56
N ILE A 102 8.91 4.68 -3.41
CA ILE A 102 9.78 5.85 -3.21
C ILE A 102 11.24 5.46 -3.44
N ARG A 103 11.72 4.38 -2.79
CA ARG A 103 13.08 3.89 -2.96
C ARG A 103 13.39 3.54 -4.42
N TYR A 104 12.52 2.77 -5.06
CA TYR A 104 12.71 2.36 -6.45
C TYR A 104 12.73 3.55 -7.41
N THR A 105 11.93 4.57 -7.15
CA THR A 105 11.94 5.83 -7.91
C THR A 105 13.28 6.55 -7.71
N LEU A 106 13.74 6.73 -6.46
CA LEU A 106 15.01 7.37 -6.15
C LEU A 106 16.22 6.67 -6.79
N GLU A 107 16.22 5.33 -6.82
CA GLU A 107 17.28 4.51 -7.43
C GLU A 107 17.37 4.69 -8.96
N ASN A 108 16.26 5.02 -9.63
CA ASN A 108 16.18 5.11 -11.09
C ASN A 108 16.05 6.55 -11.62
N LEU A 109 15.93 7.54 -10.72
CA LEU A 109 15.79 8.93 -11.09
C LEU A 109 17.15 9.57 -11.37
N ASP A 110 17.61 9.49 -12.62
CA ASP A 110 18.87 10.09 -13.05
C ASP A 110 18.81 11.63 -13.22
N ALA A 111 19.95 12.27 -13.45
CA ALA A 111 20.03 13.73 -13.59
C ALA A 111 19.21 14.29 -14.76
N GLU A 112 19.04 13.54 -15.83
CA GLU A 112 18.23 13.95 -16.98
C GLU A 112 16.75 13.89 -16.65
N ALA A 113 16.29 12.79 -16.05
CA ALA A 113 14.93 12.59 -15.58
C ALA A 113 14.55 13.63 -14.51
N LYS A 114 15.42 13.87 -13.52
CA LYS A 114 15.23 14.94 -12.50
C LYS A 114 14.94 16.28 -13.16
N LYS A 115 15.78 16.68 -14.11
CA LYS A 115 15.65 17.95 -14.81
C LYS A 115 14.39 18.01 -15.67
N ARG A 116 14.10 16.94 -16.43
CA ARG A 116 12.93 16.84 -17.32
C ARG A 116 11.61 16.90 -16.55
N LEU A 117 11.54 16.23 -15.41
CA LEU A 117 10.33 16.09 -14.59
C LEU A 117 10.21 17.16 -13.49
N GLY A 118 11.19 18.07 -13.43
CA GLY A 118 11.23 19.15 -12.46
C GLY A 118 11.30 18.67 -11.00
N VAL A 119 11.90 17.50 -10.76
CA VAL A 119 12.07 16.97 -9.40
C VAL A 119 13.13 17.80 -8.69
N THR A 120 12.73 18.41 -7.58
CA THR A 120 13.60 19.31 -6.82
C THR A 120 14.44 18.55 -5.79
N GLU A 121 15.57 19.13 -5.37
CA GLU A 121 16.37 18.58 -4.25
C GLU A 121 15.57 18.53 -2.94
N TYR A 122 14.58 19.42 -2.76
CA TYR A 122 13.67 19.36 -1.61
C TYR A 122 12.76 18.14 -1.66
N GLU A 123 12.19 17.82 -2.82
CA GLU A 123 11.39 16.60 -3.01
C GLU A 123 12.23 15.35 -2.73
N ILE A 124 13.45 15.28 -3.28
CA ILE A 124 14.36 14.15 -3.06
C ILE A 124 14.65 13.96 -1.57
N ALA A 125 15.05 15.02 -0.87
CA ALA A 125 15.33 14.96 0.57
C ALA A 125 14.10 14.53 1.38
N LYS A 126 12.91 15.00 1.00
CA LYS A 126 11.65 14.60 1.63
C LYS A 126 11.35 13.11 1.38
N TRP A 127 11.58 12.62 0.16
CA TRP A 127 11.33 11.24 -0.22
C TRP A 127 12.28 10.28 0.51
N GLU A 128 13.56 10.61 0.58
CA GLU A 128 14.57 9.86 1.37
C GLU A 128 14.18 9.81 2.85
N ASP A 129 13.76 10.94 3.42
CA ASP A 129 13.30 11.03 4.81
C ASP A 129 12.04 10.17 5.08
N ILE A 130 11.10 10.13 4.14
CA ILE A 130 9.91 9.26 4.23
C ILE A 130 10.30 7.78 4.20
N GLU A 131 11.15 7.37 3.26
CA GLU A 131 11.61 5.98 3.13
C GLU A 131 12.28 5.49 4.42
N HIS A 132 13.20 6.29 4.95
CA HIS A 132 13.98 5.95 6.14
C HIS A 132 13.16 5.93 7.44
N ARG A 133 12.11 6.76 7.53
CA ARG A 133 11.28 6.88 8.73
C ARG A 133 9.87 6.33 8.56
N MET A 134 9.61 5.53 7.52
CA MET A 134 8.33 4.83 7.39
C MET A 134 8.09 3.89 8.58
N TYR A 135 6.87 3.90 9.10
CA TYR A 135 6.44 2.98 10.14
C TYR A 135 6.00 1.65 9.54
N TYR A 136 6.48 0.54 10.12
CA TYR A 136 6.04 -0.81 9.78
C TYR A 136 5.60 -1.51 11.07
N PRO A 137 4.30 -1.84 11.23
CA PRO A 137 3.84 -2.53 12.43
C PRO A 137 4.41 -3.96 12.46
N PHE A 138 5.14 -4.26 13.54
CA PHE A 138 5.81 -5.54 13.76
C PHE A 138 5.64 -5.94 15.22
N ASP A 139 5.34 -7.22 15.45
CA ASP A 139 5.21 -7.78 16.79
C ASP A 139 6.46 -8.60 17.14
N GLU A 140 7.21 -8.13 18.13
CA GLU A 140 8.47 -8.75 18.57
C GLU A 140 8.26 -10.10 19.26
N LYS A 141 7.11 -10.34 19.88
CA LYS A 141 6.87 -11.61 20.59
C LYS A 141 6.68 -12.76 19.60
N TRP A 142 5.92 -12.52 18.55
CA TRP A 142 5.56 -13.52 17.55
C TRP A 142 6.43 -13.46 16.29
N GLN A 143 7.28 -12.43 16.17
CA GLN A 143 8.17 -12.20 15.03
C GLN A 143 7.40 -12.13 13.71
N ILE A 144 6.31 -11.35 13.71
CA ILE A 144 5.42 -11.18 12.56
C ILE A 144 5.23 -9.71 12.22
N PHE A 145 5.08 -9.43 10.93
CA PHE A 145 4.47 -8.17 10.50
C PHE A 145 2.98 -8.20 10.85
N VAL A 146 2.51 -7.15 11.51
CA VAL A 146 1.11 -7.03 11.92
C VAL A 146 0.34 -6.38 10.78
N GLN A 147 -0.79 -6.95 10.37
CA GLN A 147 -1.47 -6.50 9.15
C GLN A 147 -1.86 -5.01 9.16
N HIS A 148 -2.32 -4.50 10.30
CA HIS A 148 -2.55 -3.08 10.54
C HIS A 148 -2.56 -2.81 12.05
N ASP A 149 -2.48 -1.55 12.46
CA ASP A 149 -2.59 -1.17 13.87
C ASP A 149 -3.93 -1.67 14.43
N THR A 150 -3.89 -2.33 15.60
CA THR A 150 -5.00 -3.04 16.28
C THR A 150 -5.42 -4.40 15.71
N PHE A 151 -4.74 -4.97 14.70
CA PHE A 151 -5.12 -6.30 14.19
C PHE A 151 -5.01 -7.39 15.27
N LEU A 152 -3.94 -7.38 16.07
CA LEU A 152 -3.71 -8.37 17.14
C LEU A 152 -4.65 -8.21 18.35
N ASP A 153 -5.40 -7.11 18.43
CA ASP A 153 -6.39 -6.87 19.50
C ASP A 153 -7.75 -7.52 19.19
N LYS A 154 -7.94 -8.04 17.96
CA LYS A 154 -9.15 -8.77 17.55
C LYS A 154 -9.28 -10.10 18.28
N GLU A 155 -10.48 -10.69 18.24
CA GLU A 155 -10.70 -12.08 18.69
C GLU A 155 -10.05 -13.06 17.69
N LEU A 156 -8.75 -13.31 17.86
CA LEU A 156 -7.97 -14.16 16.96
C LEU A 156 -8.41 -15.63 17.07
N ARG A 157 -8.88 -16.19 15.95
CA ARG A 157 -9.26 -17.59 15.82
C ARG A 157 -9.08 -18.09 14.39
N SER A 158 -8.97 -19.40 14.24
CA SER A 158 -8.77 -20.04 12.95
C SER A 158 -10.10 -20.24 12.20
N THR A 159 -10.05 -20.35 10.87
CA THR A 159 -11.22 -20.48 10.00
C THR A 159 -11.97 -21.79 10.20
N ASP A 160 -11.35 -22.81 10.78
CA ASP A 160 -12.00 -24.06 11.21
C ASP A 160 -13.03 -23.86 12.34
N THR A 161 -13.04 -22.69 12.98
CA THR A 161 -14.07 -22.31 13.96
C THR A 161 -15.36 -21.77 13.33
N LEU A 162 -15.36 -21.48 12.02
CA LEU A 162 -16.55 -21.02 11.30
C LEU A 162 -17.52 -22.17 11.06
N LYS A 163 -18.82 -21.92 11.27
CA LYS A 163 -19.84 -22.92 10.95
C LYS A 163 -20.10 -22.93 9.44
N PRO A 164 -20.48 -24.08 8.85
CA PRO A 164 -20.87 -24.14 7.44
C PRO A 164 -22.00 -23.16 7.06
N GLU A 165 -22.93 -22.88 7.99
CA GLU A 165 -24.05 -21.94 7.80
C GLU A 165 -23.61 -20.46 7.76
N ASP A 166 -22.41 -20.14 8.28
CA ASP A 166 -21.85 -18.79 8.23
C ASP A 166 -21.13 -18.52 6.90
N MET A 167 -20.92 -19.53 6.05
CA MET A 167 -20.06 -19.45 4.87
C MET A 167 -20.85 -19.33 3.55
N PRO A 168 -20.45 -18.44 2.62
CA PRO A 168 -19.36 -17.46 2.76
C PRO A 168 -19.80 -16.25 3.60
N ILE A 169 -18.88 -15.67 4.37
CA ILE A 169 -19.23 -14.67 5.39
C ILE A 169 -19.77 -13.36 4.80
N ASP A 170 -19.38 -12.99 3.58
CA ASP A 170 -19.94 -11.84 2.83
C ASP A 170 -21.44 -11.96 2.54
N GLN A 171 -21.97 -13.18 2.45
CA GLN A 171 -23.39 -13.42 2.19
C GLN A 171 -24.21 -13.66 3.46
N ASN A 172 -23.57 -14.10 4.55
CA ASN A 172 -24.27 -14.59 5.75
C ASN A 172 -24.06 -13.71 6.99
N TRP A 173 -23.04 -12.84 6.99
CA TRP A 173 -22.78 -11.91 8.09
C TRP A 173 -23.09 -10.47 7.70
N SER A 174 -23.42 -9.65 8.69
CA SER A 174 -23.45 -8.20 8.51
C SER A 174 -22.03 -7.66 8.37
N TRP A 175 -21.87 -6.57 7.60
CA TRP A 175 -20.55 -6.01 7.27
C TRP A 175 -19.75 -5.64 8.52
N ASP A 176 -20.40 -5.07 9.55
CA ASP A 176 -19.76 -4.75 10.84
C ASP A 176 -19.15 -5.98 11.54
N LYS A 177 -19.77 -7.16 11.36
CA LYS A 177 -19.27 -8.43 11.93
C LYS A 177 -18.06 -8.92 11.17
N ILE A 178 -18.05 -8.76 9.85
CA ILE A 178 -16.89 -9.06 9.00
C ILE A 178 -15.72 -8.17 9.42
N LEU A 179 -15.91 -6.84 9.44
CA LEU A 179 -14.85 -5.86 9.72
C LEU A 179 -14.18 -6.03 11.08
N ARG A 180 -14.94 -6.32 12.14
CA ARG A 180 -14.34 -6.51 13.47
C ARG A 180 -13.74 -7.92 13.68
N SER A 181 -13.99 -8.86 12.77
CA SER A 181 -13.45 -10.21 12.89
C SER A 181 -11.96 -10.26 12.50
N CYS A 182 -11.29 -11.37 12.81
CA CYS A 182 -9.90 -11.62 12.40
C CYS A 182 -9.79 -12.35 11.04
N PHE A 183 -10.90 -12.54 10.33
CA PHE A 183 -10.89 -13.29 9.08
C PHE A 183 -10.49 -12.40 7.92
N ILE A 184 -9.48 -12.86 7.19
CA ILE A 184 -8.86 -12.13 6.09
C ILE A 184 -9.44 -12.66 4.78
N LYS A 185 -9.93 -11.77 3.92
CA LYS A 185 -10.50 -12.10 2.60
C LYS A 185 -9.49 -12.75 1.66
N GLN A 186 -8.29 -12.15 1.59
CA GLN A 186 -7.21 -12.53 0.68
C GLN A 186 -5.85 -12.11 1.24
N ALA A 187 -4.75 -12.55 0.62
CA ALA A 187 -3.40 -12.21 1.08
C ALA A 187 -3.19 -10.68 1.22
N ASP A 188 -2.66 -10.25 2.37
CA ASP A 188 -2.35 -8.84 2.67
C ASP A 188 -0.86 -8.70 3.04
N VAL A 189 -0.47 -9.04 4.27
CA VAL A 189 0.96 -9.17 4.62
C VAL A 189 1.65 -10.17 3.69
N LEU A 190 1.01 -11.31 3.44
CA LEU A 190 1.54 -12.33 2.54
C LEU A 190 1.67 -11.84 1.08
N GLN A 191 0.86 -10.86 0.66
CA GLN A 191 0.94 -10.28 -0.69
C GLN A 191 2.22 -9.46 -0.86
N GLY A 192 2.70 -8.80 0.20
CA GLY A 192 3.98 -8.07 0.15
C GLY A 192 5.22 -8.94 0.27
N LEU A 193 5.08 -10.16 0.81
CA LEU A 193 6.17 -11.13 0.96
C LEU A 193 6.35 -12.02 -0.27
N TYR A 194 5.31 -12.15 -1.11
CA TYR A 194 5.30 -12.91 -2.36
C TYR A 194 5.98 -12.12 -3.48
#